data_AF-A0A4Y7J5U9-F1
#
_entry.id   AF-A0A4Y7J5U9-F1
#
_cell.length_a   1.000
_cell.length_b   1.000
_cell.length_c   1.000
_cell.angle_alpha   90.00
_cell.angle_beta   90.00
_cell.angle_gamma   90.00
#
_symmetry.space_group_name_H-M   'P 1'
#
loop_
_entity.id
_entity.type
_entity.pdbx_description
1 polymer ?
#
loop_
_entity_poly.entity_id
_entity_poly.type
_entity_poly.pdbx_seq_one_letter_code
_entity_poly.pdbx_strand_id
1 'polypeptide(L)'
;MALMINNNLFGENEEVEQQDQSSRFSHDLLVDEDEFSFRSSYIDEEEVAMLFERENMHLPRQDYLMRLQNGDLDPTHRRDSIDWIAKVVDYYDFGPLTAYLSANYLDRFASVNQLP
;
A
#
# COMPACT_ATOMS: atom_id res chain seq x y z
N MET A 1 4.91 -30.87 12.99
CA MET A 1 3.76 -30.56 13.86
C MET A 1 3.36 -29.14 13.51
N ALA A 2 2.44 -28.99 12.55
CA ALA A 2 2.03 -27.70 12.03
C ALA A 2 0.82 -27.19 12.83
N LEU A 3 0.89 -25.95 13.30
CA LEU A 3 -0.22 -25.27 13.96
C LEU A 3 -1.18 -24.75 12.89
N MET A 4 -2.44 -25.15 12.99
CA MET A 4 -3.53 -24.71 12.12
C MET A 4 -3.97 -23.30 12.52
N ILE A 5 -3.90 -22.34 11.59
CA ILE A 5 -4.66 -21.10 11.71
C ILE A 5 -6.01 -21.37 11.06
N ASN A 6 -7.03 -21.46 11.92
CA ASN A 6 -8.40 -21.80 11.57
C ASN A 6 -9.14 -20.56 11.04
N ASN A 7 -9.19 -20.38 9.72
CA ASN A 7 -10.07 -19.41 9.07
C ASN A 7 -11.32 -20.12 8.56
N ASN A 8 -12.29 -20.31 9.45
CA ASN A 8 -13.61 -20.78 9.05
C ASN A 8 -14.43 -19.61 8.48
N LEU A 9 -14.49 -19.49 7.14
CA LEU A 9 -15.78 -19.21 6.52
C LEU A 9 -15.99 -19.74 5.10
N PHE A 10 -14.96 -20.13 4.35
CA PHE A 10 -15.17 -20.87 3.10
C PHE A 10 -14.20 -22.03 3.03
N GLY A 11 -14.78 -23.23 3.15
CA GLY A 11 -14.06 -24.48 2.96
C GLY A 11 -13.76 -24.66 1.49
N GLU A 12 -12.49 -24.51 1.14
CA GLU A 12 -11.81 -25.26 0.10
C GLU A 12 -10.32 -25.15 0.43
N ASN A 13 -9.67 -26.32 0.59
CA ASN A 13 -8.24 -26.39 0.85
C ASN A 13 -7.51 -26.06 -0.45
N GLU A 14 -7.27 -24.79 -0.70
CA GLU A 14 -6.34 -24.39 -1.76
C GLU A 14 -4.95 -24.19 -1.13
N GLU A 15 -4.02 -25.01 -1.59
CA GLU A 15 -2.59 -24.78 -1.41
C GLU A 15 -2.27 -23.43 -2.06
N VAL A 16 -2.18 -22.37 -1.26
CA VAL A 16 -1.72 -21.08 -1.75
C VAL A 16 -0.21 -21.20 -2.00
N GLU A 17 0.15 -21.51 -3.25
CA GLU A 17 1.49 -21.29 -3.75
C GLU A 17 1.89 -19.85 -3.43
N GLN A 18 2.92 -19.70 -2.61
CA GLN A 18 3.59 -18.41 -2.40
C GLN A 18 4.33 -18.07 -3.70
N GLN A 19 3.59 -17.64 -4.72
CA GLN A 19 4.15 -16.94 -5.86
C GLN A 19 4.68 -15.60 -5.37
N ASP A 20 5.90 -15.27 -5.79
CA ASP A 20 6.65 -14.08 -5.42
C ASP A 20 5.82 -12.81 -5.71
N GLN A 21 5.10 -12.34 -4.68
CA GLN A 21 4.16 -11.23 -4.74
C GLN A 21 4.84 -9.93 -5.19
N SER A 22 6.16 -9.84 -5.00
CA SER A 22 6.97 -8.73 -5.51
C SER A 22 6.92 -8.64 -7.03
N SER A 23 6.87 -9.76 -7.74
CA SER A 23 6.96 -9.78 -9.20
C SER A 23 5.68 -9.31 -9.89
N ARG A 24 4.48 -9.57 -9.31
CA ARG A 24 3.20 -9.16 -9.90
C ARG A 24 2.92 -7.68 -9.67
N PHE A 25 3.23 -7.17 -8.47
CA PHE A 25 3.09 -5.76 -8.15
C PHE A 25 3.97 -4.88 -9.06
N SER A 26 5.20 -5.34 -9.35
CA SER A 26 6.08 -4.66 -10.32
C SER A 26 5.55 -4.69 -11.75
N HIS A 27 4.83 -5.74 -12.16
CA HIS A 27 4.30 -5.86 -13.51
C HIS A 27 3.17 -4.87 -13.78
N ASP A 28 2.28 -4.61 -12.81
CA ASP A 28 1.17 -3.66 -12.98
C ASP A 28 1.60 -2.19 -12.84
N LEU A 29 2.77 -1.94 -12.26
CA LEU A 29 3.41 -0.61 -12.19
C LEU A 29 4.08 -0.19 -13.50
N LEU A 30 4.14 -1.07 -14.49
CA LEU A 30 4.57 -0.71 -15.84
C LEU A 30 3.47 0.14 -16.48
N VAL A 31 3.47 1.43 -16.13
CA VAL A 31 2.86 2.44 -17.00
C VAL A 31 3.54 2.27 -18.35
N ASP A 32 2.77 2.12 -19.43
CA ASP A 32 3.33 2.07 -20.79
C ASP A 32 4.32 3.23 -20.93
N GLU A 33 5.58 2.94 -21.21
CA GLU A 33 6.66 3.94 -21.28
C GLU A 33 6.28 5.07 -22.25
N ASP A 34 5.54 4.73 -23.31
CA ASP A 34 4.98 5.66 -24.28
C ASP A 34 3.88 6.57 -23.68
N GLU A 35 3.02 6.07 -22.78
CA GLU A 35 1.99 6.86 -22.09
C GLU A 35 2.60 7.77 -21.02
N PHE A 36 3.57 7.27 -20.26
CA PHE A 36 4.31 8.06 -19.28
C PHE A 36 5.12 9.17 -19.94
N SER A 37 5.85 8.86 -21.01
CA SER A 37 6.62 9.84 -21.78
C SER A 37 5.72 10.87 -22.46
N PHE A 38 4.57 10.45 -23.00
CA PHE A 38 3.59 11.37 -23.58
C PHE A 38 3.10 12.35 -22.52
N ARG A 39 2.65 11.87 -21.36
CA ARG A 39 2.12 12.71 -20.27
C ARG A 39 3.20 13.61 -19.66
N SER A 40 4.42 13.10 -19.48
CA SER A 40 5.56 13.88 -19.00
C SER A 40 5.99 15.00 -19.95
N SER A 41 5.73 14.88 -21.25
CA SER A 41 6.08 15.92 -22.24
C SER A 41 5.15 17.13 -22.25
N TYR A 42 3.98 17.04 -21.58
CA TYR A 42 2.98 18.12 -21.48
C TYR A 42 2.82 18.71 -20.09
N ILE A 43 3.46 18.11 -19.07
CA ILE A 43 3.37 18.58 -17.70
C ILE A 43 4.23 19.85 -17.56
N ASP A 44 3.56 20.97 -17.26
CA ASP A 44 4.21 22.25 -17.00
C ASP A 44 4.81 22.30 -15.58
N GLU A 45 5.81 23.15 -15.34
CA GLU A 45 6.41 23.36 -14.02
C GLU A 45 5.37 23.76 -12.97
N GLU A 46 4.35 24.53 -13.37
CA GLU A 46 3.23 24.90 -12.50
C GLU A 46 2.36 23.69 -12.14
N GLU A 47 2.15 22.74 -13.06
CA GLU A 47 1.41 21.50 -12.80
C GLU A 47 2.21 20.57 -11.86
N VAL A 48 3.52 20.47 -12.06
CA VAL A 48 4.41 19.74 -11.13
C VAL A 48 4.34 20.36 -9.74
N ALA A 49 4.42 21.70 -9.63
CA ALA A 49 4.32 22.39 -8.35
C ALA A 49 2.98 22.11 -7.65
N MET A 50 1.86 22.14 -8.37
CA MET A 50 0.54 21.77 -7.84
C MET A 50 0.49 20.31 -7.37
N LEU A 51 1.14 19.38 -8.08
CA LEU A 51 1.22 17.97 -7.66
C LEU A 51 2.02 17.81 -6.36
N PHE A 52 3.14 18.52 -6.22
CA PHE A 52 3.93 18.54 -4.98
C PHE A 52 3.17 19.16 -3.79
N GLU A 53 2.43 20.25 -4.02
CA GLU A 53 1.58 20.84 -2.98
C GLU A 53 0.50 19.86 -2.52
N ARG A 54 -0.10 19.12 -3.46
CA ARG A 54 -1.07 18.06 -3.16
C ARG A 54 -0.43 16.89 -2.40
N GLU A 55 0.75 16.46 -2.81
CA GLU A 55 1.49 15.40 -2.13
C GLU A 55 1.75 15.76 -0.66
N ASN A 56 2.16 17.00 -0.38
CA ASN A 56 2.40 17.48 0.97
C ASN A 56 1.16 17.41 1.87
N MET A 57 -0.05 17.61 1.33
CA MET A 57 -1.30 17.48 2.08
C MET A 57 -1.65 16.02 2.46
N HIS A 58 -1.00 15.05 1.83
CA HIS A 58 -1.24 13.62 2.02
C HIS A 58 -0.09 12.92 2.76
N LEU A 59 0.83 13.66 3.35
CA LEU A 59 1.85 13.10 4.22
C LEU A 59 1.26 12.69 5.58
N PRO A 60 1.73 11.57 6.17
CA PRO A 60 1.50 11.27 7.58
C PRO A 60 2.04 12.39 8.48
N ARG A 61 1.54 12.46 9.72
CA ARG A 61 2.04 13.42 10.71
C ARG A 61 3.56 13.30 10.88
N GLN A 62 4.27 14.41 11.05
CA GLN A 62 5.75 14.44 11.08
C GLN A 62 6.37 13.53 12.15
N ASP A 63 5.68 13.32 13.28
CA ASP A 63 6.10 12.44 14.36
C ASP A 63 5.80 10.96 14.13
N TYR A 64 5.09 10.61 13.04
CA TYR A 64 4.71 9.23 12.72
C TYR A 64 5.91 8.29 12.62
N LEU A 65 6.93 8.68 11.84
CA LEU A 65 8.14 7.88 11.68
C LEU A 65 8.90 7.72 12.99
N MET A 66 8.96 8.77 13.81
CA MET A 66 9.59 8.70 15.13
C MET A 66 8.85 7.74 16.04
N ARG A 67 7.51 7.81 16.08
CA ARG A 67 6.67 6.90 16.89
C ARG A 67 6.78 5.45 16.44
N LEU A 68 6.84 5.22 15.13
CA LEU A 68 7.02 3.88 14.55
C LEU A 68 8.39 3.29 14.87
N GLN A 69 9.45 4.11 14.89
CA GLN A 69 10.81 3.68 15.24
C GLN A 69 11.03 3.51 16.75
N ASN A 70 10.42 4.38 17.55
CA ASN A 70 10.55 4.36 19.01
C ASN A 70 9.70 3.28 19.67
N GLY A 71 8.80 2.62 18.91
CA GLY A 71 7.90 1.60 19.42
C GLY A 71 6.63 2.15 20.08
N ASP A 72 6.36 3.45 19.96
CA ASP A 72 5.08 4.07 20.38
C ASP A 72 3.91 3.63 19.47
N LEU A 73 4.23 3.15 18.27
CA LEU A 73 3.32 2.48 17.36
C LEU A 73 3.89 1.11 17.04
N ASP A 74 3.09 0.06 17.24
CA ASP A 74 3.52 -1.29 16.91
C ASP A 74 3.55 -1.47 15.37
N PRO A 75 4.74 -1.67 14.77
CA PRO A 75 4.88 -1.83 13.32
C PRO A 75 4.21 -3.10 12.79
N THR A 76 3.89 -4.06 13.66
CA THR A 76 3.23 -5.31 13.29
C THR A 76 1.85 -5.05 12.71
N HIS A 77 1.07 -4.15 13.32
CA HIS A 77 -0.27 -3.79 12.81
C HIS A 77 -0.22 -3.22 11.40
N ARG A 78 0.79 -2.39 11.09
CA ARG A 78 0.99 -1.85 9.75
C ARG A 78 1.31 -2.96 8.76
N ARG A 79 2.22 -3.87 9.13
CA ARG A 79 2.61 -5.01 8.28
C ARG A 79 1.42 -5.90 7.98
N ASP A 80 0.68 -6.31 9.00
CA ASP A 80 -0.49 -7.18 8.85
C ASP A 80 -1.58 -6.53 7.99
N SER A 81 -1.76 -5.21 8.15
CA SER A 81 -2.70 -4.44 7.34
C SER A 81 -2.28 -4.37 5.87
N ILE A 82 -0.99 -4.18 5.58
CA ILE A 82 -0.45 -4.17 4.21
C ILE A 82 -0.56 -5.56 3.57
N ASP A 83 -0.22 -6.60 4.31
CA ASP A 83 -0.36 -7.99 3.84
C ASP A 83 -1.82 -8.31 3.50
N TRP A 84 -2.77 -7.76 4.27
CA TRP A 84 -4.20 -7.89 3.97
C TRP A 84 -4.63 -7.06 2.75
N ILE A 85 -4.18 -5.81 2.63
CA ILE A 85 -4.44 -4.96 1.46
C ILE A 85 -3.94 -5.66 0.19
N ALA A 86 -2.75 -6.25 0.21
CA ALA A 86 -2.20 -6.98 -0.93
C ALA A 86 -3.09 -8.15 -1.36
N LYS A 87 -3.59 -8.94 -0.39
CA LYS A 87 -4.54 -10.04 -0.69
C LYS A 87 -5.84 -9.57 -1.30
N VAL A 88 -6.39 -8.45 -0.83
CA VAL A 88 -7.64 -7.88 -1.35
C VAL A 88 -7.45 -7.31 -2.75
N VAL A 89 -6.33 -6.64 -2.98
CA VAL A 89 -5.97 -6.10 -4.29
C VAL A 89 -5.85 -7.22 -5.32
N ASP A 90 -5.17 -8.30 -4.98
CA ASP A 90 -5.07 -9.50 -5.82
C ASP A 90 -6.42 -10.18 -6.02
N TYR A 91 -7.20 -10.37 -4.96
CA TYR A 91 -8.49 -11.06 -5.03
C TYR A 91 -9.54 -10.33 -5.90
N TYR A 92 -9.52 -9.00 -5.92
CA TYR A 92 -10.47 -8.18 -6.69
C TYR A 92 -9.88 -7.60 -7.97
N ASP A 93 -8.66 -8.00 -8.36
CA ASP A 93 -7.93 -7.44 -9.50
C ASP A 93 -7.88 -5.88 -9.48
N PHE A 94 -7.68 -5.30 -8.31
CA PHE A 94 -7.51 -3.85 -8.20
C PHE A 94 -6.14 -3.44 -8.76
N GLY A 95 -6.10 -2.28 -9.42
CA GLY A 95 -4.84 -1.72 -9.90
C GLY A 95 -3.89 -1.32 -8.76
N PRO A 96 -2.58 -1.19 -9.05
CA PRO A 96 -1.54 -0.88 -8.06
C PRO A 96 -1.79 0.46 -7.38
N LEU A 97 -2.38 1.43 -8.08
CA LEU A 97 -2.75 2.72 -7.51
C LEU A 97 -3.68 2.59 -6.29
N THR A 98 -4.62 1.63 -6.33
CA THR A 98 -5.51 1.35 -5.19
C THR A 98 -4.71 0.90 -3.98
N ALA A 99 -3.75 -0.01 -4.15
CA ALA A 99 -2.89 -0.48 -3.08
C ALA A 99 -2.07 0.68 -2.47
N TYR A 100 -1.48 1.55 -3.31
CA TYR A 100 -0.74 2.72 -2.85
C TYR A 100 -1.61 3.71 -2.07
N LEU A 101 -2.80 4.02 -2.58
CA LEU A 101 -3.72 4.93 -1.88
C LEU A 101 -4.22 4.33 -0.56
N SER A 102 -4.54 3.04 -0.53
CA SER A 102 -4.92 2.33 0.69
C SER A 102 -3.81 2.39 1.75
N ALA A 103 -2.56 2.15 1.36
CA ALA A 103 -1.41 2.25 2.27
C ALA A 103 -1.20 3.70 2.76
N ASN A 104 -1.31 4.70 1.87
CA ASN A 104 -1.20 6.11 2.25
C ASN A 104 -2.29 6.50 3.26
N TYR A 105 -3.53 6.06 3.05
CA TYR A 105 -4.63 6.33 3.98
C TYR A 105 -4.44 5.63 5.33
N LEU A 106 -3.93 4.39 5.33
CA LEU A 106 -3.55 3.68 6.56
C LEU A 106 -2.50 4.45 7.36
N ASP A 107 -1.41 4.86 6.71
CA ASP A 107 -0.31 5.57 7.38
C ASP A 107 -0.78 6.93 7.95
N ARG A 108 -1.65 7.66 7.22
CA ARG A 108 -2.27 8.90 7.72
C ARG A 108 -3.19 8.65 8.90
N PHE A 109 -4.02 7.61 8.84
CA PHE A 109 -4.90 7.23 9.94
C PHE A 109 -4.12 6.85 11.20
N ALA A 110 -3.09 6.01 11.06
CA ALA A 110 -2.23 5.59 12.17
C ALA A 110 -1.39 6.76 12.74
N SER A 111 -1.09 7.78 11.94
CA SER A 111 -0.36 8.95 12.43
C SER A 111 -1.16 9.81 13.41
N VAL A 112 -2.48 9.92 13.21
CA VAL A 112 -3.36 10.75 14.05
C VAL A 112 -3.91 9.96 15.23
N ASN A 113 -4.20 8.67 15.03
CA ASN A 113 -4.83 7.84 16.04
C ASN A 113 -3.78 7.09 16.87
N GLN A 114 -4.05 6.95 18.16
CA GLN A 114 -3.37 5.98 19.01
C GLN A 114 -4.25 4.74 19.01
N LEU A 115 -3.78 3.69 18.33
CA LEU A 115 -4.43 2.39 18.39
C LEU A 115 -4.18 1.80 19.79
N PRO A 116 -5.20 1.18 20.41
CA PRO A 116 -5.13 0.67 21.78
C PRO A 116 -4.14 -0.50 21.94
#